data_AF-A0A919WF30-F1
#
_entry.id   AF-A0A919WF30-F1
#
_cell.length_a   1.000
_cell.length_b   1.000
_cell.length_c   1.000
_cell.angle_alpha   90.00
_cell.angle_beta   90.00
_cell.angle_gamma   90.00
#
_symmetry.space_group_name_H-M   'P 1'
#
loop_
_entity.id
_entity.type
_entity.pdbx_description
1 polymer ?
#
loop_
_entity_poly.entity_id
_entity_poly.type
_entity_poly.pdbx_seq_one_letter_code
_entity_poly.pdbx_strand_id
1 'polypeptide(L)'
;MNFLKKHKLWFSLIGVLLLTIATIGTIAYFSKSFTSDNNVAVAAKFDVEAVNGQGQTIGDGQFALGEDLYPGMPTLEAYKFQINKNNTTLPVEYRVHLERSGALFAENSPVKLSLQRYIDNNWVDVDYLTTFRPENDIEKYRVLVDWPHSDHDIDFQGATGNIKLEVVATQVDPIEEPAGPPYYTGAITFKATPNGSTRTTSNKEVNFYKDDQGFKIIQVTIGAGSGEFEEKVGNFKIVESVEGSTTWYRLYTEKEYYASESQVWRVDSVDTSTDGTITLKRANNTFLTIQSKELYNWFTEKSDK
;
A
#
# COMPACT_ATOMS: atom_id res chain seq x y z
N MET A 1 -64.32 48.75 35.56
CA MET A 1 -62.84 48.93 35.53
C MET A 1 -62.15 48.56 36.85
N ASN A 2 -62.57 47.48 37.55
CA ASN A 2 -61.96 47.03 38.81
C ASN A 2 -61.45 45.57 38.77
N PHE A 3 -61.77 44.80 37.73
CA PHE A 3 -61.30 43.43 37.56
C PHE A 3 -59.82 43.38 37.14
N LEU A 4 -59.44 44.20 36.16
CA LEU A 4 -58.07 44.28 35.62
C LEU A 4 -57.04 44.78 36.65
N LYS A 5 -57.42 45.57 37.66
CA LYS A 5 -56.47 46.07 38.68
C LYS A 5 -56.14 45.03 39.75
N LYS A 6 -57.07 44.14 40.12
CA LYS A 6 -56.84 43.09 41.13
C LYS A 6 -56.06 41.88 40.60
N HIS A 7 -56.13 41.62 39.29
CA HIS A 7 -55.54 40.42 38.70
C HIS A 7 -54.25 40.67 37.88
N LYS A 8 -53.74 41.91 37.85
CA LYS A 8 -52.47 42.27 37.18
C LYS A 8 -51.28 41.41 37.61
N LEU A 9 -51.23 41.06 38.90
CA LEU A 9 -50.19 40.20 39.47
C LEU A 9 -50.30 38.76 38.97
N TRP A 10 -51.51 38.25 38.75
CA TRP A 10 -51.75 36.91 38.21
C TRP A 10 -51.43 36.81 36.72
N PHE A 11 -51.79 37.83 35.93
CA PHE A 11 -51.43 37.88 34.51
C PHE A 11 -49.91 38.02 34.31
N SER A 12 -49.22 38.75 35.19
CA SER A 12 -47.76 38.81 35.20
C SER A 12 -47.13 37.47 35.59
N LEU A 13 -47.70 36.75 36.57
CA LEU A 13 -47.19 35.44 37.00
C LEU A 13 -47.36 34.38 35.91
N ILE A 14 -48.50 34.36 35.23
CA ILE A 14 -48.77 33.46 34.10
C ILE A 14 -47.86 33.79 32.92
N GLY A 15 -47.61 35.07 32.65
CA GLY A 15 -46.67 35.50 31.59
C GLY A 15 -45.24 35.05 31.85
N VAL A 16 -44.75 35.19 33.10
CA VAL A 16 -43.40 34.72 33.49
C VAL A 16 -43.32 33.20 33.48
N LEU A 17 -44.37 32.49 33.92
CA LEU A 17 -44.42 31.03 33.89
C LEU A 17 -44.39 30.47 32.45
N LEU A 18 -45.12 31.10 31.53
CA LEU A 18 -45.09 30.73 30.10
C LEU A 18 -43.73 30.99 29.45
N LEU A 19 -43.03 32.06 29.84
CA LEU A 19 -41.65 32.34 29.39
C LEU A 19 -40.65 31.32 29.93
N THR A 20 -40.81 30.83 31.17
CA THR A 20 -39.91 29.80 31.73
C THR A 20 -40.12 28.40 31.11
N ILE A 21 -41.35 28.08 30.69
CA ILE A 21 -41.64 26.82 29.98
C ILE A 21 -41.08 26.87 28.54
N ALA A 22 -41.09 28.04 27.90
CA ALA A 22 -40.51 28.23 26.57
C ALA A 22 -38.96 28.18 26.54
N THR A 23 -38.28 28.38 27.68
CA THR A 23 -36.81 28.27 27.79
C THR A 23 -36.29 26.87 28.10
N ILE A 24 -37.17 25.88 28.29
CA ILE A 24 -36.76 24.47 28.23
C ILE A 24 -36.60 24.16 26.75
N GLY A 25 -35.47 24.63 26.19
CA GLY A 25 -35.04 24.25 24.86
C GLY A 25 -35.16 22.74 24.74
N THR A 26 -35.87 22.30 23.70
CA THR A 26 -35.85 20.94 23.22
C THR A 26 -34.40 20.60 22.91
N ILE A 27 -33.66 20.11 23.90
CA ILE A 27 -32.41 19.40 23.66
C ILE A 27 -32.86 18.08 23.05
N ALA A 28 -32.97 18.06 21.73
CA ALA A 28 -33.07 16.81 21.00
C ALA A 28 -31.74 16.08 21.23
N TYR A 29 -31.73 15.19 22.23
CA TYR A 29 -30.71 14.16 22.32
C TYR A 29 -30.89 13.25 21.12
N PHE A 30 -30.24 13.59 20.01
CA PHE A 30 -30.05 12.67 18.90
C PHE A 30 -29.06 11.60 19.37
N SER A 31 -29.56 10.65 20.16
CA SER A 31 -28.87 9.39 20.42
C SER A 31 -29.15 8.48 19.22
N LYS A 32 -28.17 8.37 18.32
CA LYS A 32 -28.21 7.38 17.24
C LYS A 32 -27.70 6.05 17.82
N SER A 33 -28.61 5.23 18.33
CA SER A 33 -28.30 3.86 18.75
C SER A 33 -28.15 2.97 17.52
N PHE A 34 -26.96 2.42 17.30
CA PHE A 34 -26.75 1.32 16.37
C PHE A 34 -26.96 0.02 17.12
N THR A 35 -28.09 -0.64 16.88
CA THR A 35 -28.29 -2.05 17.24
C THR A 35 -27.97 -2.87 16.00
N SER A 36 -26.89 -3.64 16.06
CA SER A 36 -26.63 -4.68 15.06
C SER A 36 -26.97 -6.02 15.69
N ASP A 37 -28.15 -6.54 15.36
CA ASP A 37 -28.56 -7.91 15.68
C ASP A 37 -28.19 -8.81 14.50
N ASN A 38 -27.60 -9.99 14.80
CA ASN A 38 -26.98 -10.95 13.85
C ASN A 38 -25.56 -10.61 13.34
N ASN A 39 -24.69 -10.04 14.18
CA ASN A 39 -23.25 -10.08 13.87
C ASN A 39 -22.73 -11.51 14.04
N VAL A 40 -22.74 -12.29 12.96
CA VAL A 40 -22.00 -13.55 12.91
C VAL A 40 -20.56 -13.20 12.54
N ALA A 41 -19.67 -13.20 13.53
CA ALA A 41 -18.24 -13.17 13.28
C ALA A 41 -17.83 -14.53 12.70
N VAL A 42 -17.56 -14.57 11.39
CA VAL A 42 -17.05 -15.75 10.71
C VAL A 42 -15.53 -15.67 10.71
N ALA A 43 -14.85 -16.66 11.28
CA ALA A 43 -13.40 -16.76 11.17
C ALA A 43 -13.00 -16.84 9.69
N ALA A 44 -11.90 -16.17 9.32
CA ALA A 44 -11.37 -16.28 7.98
C ALA A 44 -11.07 -17.74 7.65
N LYS A 45 -11.41 -18.15 6.42
CA LYS A 45 -11.04 -19.47 5.92
C LYS A 45 -9.57 -19.41 5.52
N PHE A 46 -8.76 -20.21 6.21
CA PHE A 46 -7.34 -20.41 5.93
C PHE A 46 -7.15 -21.88 5.57
N ASP A 47 -6.87 -22.13 4.31
CA ASP A 47 -6.81 -23.45 3.70
C ASP A 47 -5.71 -23.39 2.62
N VAL A 48 -4.49 -23.71 3.06
CA VAL A 48 -3.30 -23.77 2.22
C VAL A 48 -2.76 -25.18 2.30
N GLU A 49 -2.69 -25.85 1.15
CA GLU A 49 -2.21 -27.22 1.06
C GLU A 49 -1.02 -27.31 0.11
N ALA A 50 0.05 -27.99 0.54
CA ALA A 50 1.13 -28.39 -0.33
C ALA A 50 0.84 -29.80 -0.88
N VAL A 51 0.86 -29.97 -2.19
CA VAL A 51 0.58 -31.25 -2.87
C VAL A 51 1.70 -31.65 -3.82
N ASN A 52 1.93 -32.95 -3.98
CA ASN A 52 2.91 -33.48 -4.94
C ASN A 52 2.43 -33.37 -6.40
N GLY A 53 3.25 -33.81 -7.36
CA GLY A 53 2.90 -33.80 -8.79
C GLY A 53 1.66 -34.62 -9.18
N GLN A 54 1.16 -35.47 -8.28
CA GLN A 54 -0.07 -36.27 -8.43
C GLN A 54 -1.28 -35.65 -7.69
N GLY A 55 -1.11 -34.49 -7.04
CA GLY A 55 -2.16 -33.78 -6.32
C GLY A 55 -2.45 -34.34 -4.92
N GLN A 56 -1.57 -35.17 -4.36
CA GLN A 56 -1.71 -35.70 -2.99
C GLN A 56 -1.00 -34.78 -1.99
N THR A 57 -1.62 -34.51 -0.84
CA THR A 57 -1.02 -33.73 0.24
C THR A 57 0.33 -34.29 0.65
N ILE A 58 1.34 -33.42 0.72
CA ILE A 58 2.69 -33.79 1.12
C ILE A 58 2.68 -34.05 2.63
N GLY A 59 2.89 -35.31 3.02
CA GLY A 59 3.10 -35.70 4.42
C GLY A 59 4.58 -35.79 4.78
N ASP A 60 4.87 -36.01 6.06
CA ASP A 60 6.24 -36.26 6.54
C ASP A 60 6.85 -37.49 5.81
N GLY A 61 7.93 -37.27 5.06
CA GLY A 61 8.77 -38.36 4.52
C GLY A 61 8.54 -38.80 3.06
N GLN A 62 7.98 -37.97 2.18
CA GLN A 62 7.71 -38.35 0.78
C GLN A 62 8.78 -37.93 -0.26
N PHE A 63 9.96 -37.49 0.17
CA PHE A 63 10.99 -36.95 -0.72
C PHE A 63 12.21 -37.88 -0.77
N ALA A 64 12.48 -38.47 -1.94
CA ALA A 64 13.67 -39.27 -2.20
C ALA A 64 14.37 -38.74 -3.46
N LEU A 65 15.68 -38.49 -3.39
CA LEU A 65 16.48 -37.98 -4.51
C LEU A 65 16.78 -39.03 -5.60
N GLY A 66 16.35 -40.28 -5.39
CA GLY A 66 16.82 -41.43 -6.14
C GLY A 66 18.13 -42.00 -5.57
N GLU A 67 18.55 -43.16 -6.08
CA GLU A 67 19.74 -43.90 -5.60
C GLU A 67 21.00 -43.62 -6.43
N ASP A 68 20.88 -42.97 -7.59
CA ASP A 68 21.94 -42.89 -8.60
C ASP A 68 22.37 -41.45 -8.90
N LEU A 69 22.82 -40.70 -7.88
CA LEU A 69 23.52 -39.44 -8.11
C LEU A 69 24.98 -39.74 -8.47
N TYR A 70 25.46 -39.23 -9.61
CA TYR A 70 26.83 -39.44 -10.07
C TYR A 70 27.42 -38.18 -10.72
N PRO A 71 28.75 -38.01 -10.69
CA PRO A 71 29.40 -36.86 -11.30
C PRO A 71 29.13 -36.73 -12.80
N GLY A 72 28.80 -35.52 -13.24
CA GLY A 72 28.51 -35.19 -14.63
C GLY A 72 27.13 -35.64 -15.12
N MET A 73 26.26 -36.09 -14.21
CA MET A 73 24.88 -36.43 -14.58
C MET A 73 24.14 -35.20 -15.14
N PRO A 74 23.19 -35.37 -16.06
CA PRO A 74 22.25 -34.31 -16.40
C PRO A 74 21.50 -33.84 -15.15
N THR A 75 21.21 -32.55 -15.05
CA THR A 75 20.42 -31.99 -13.95
C THR A 75 19.10 -32.75 -13.81
N LEU A 76 18.89 -33.35 -12.64
CA LEU A 76 17.74 -34.16 -12.32
C LEU A 76 16.66 -33.30 -11.68
N GLU A 77 15.43 -33.41 -12.20
CA GLU A 77 14.26 -32.90 -11.49
C GLU A 77 13.83 -33.91 -10.43
N ALA A 78 14.33 -33.73 -9.21
CA ALA A 78 14.14 -34.69 -8.14
C ALA A 78 12.72 -34.67 -7.56
N TYR A 79 12.04 -33.52 -7.60
CA TYR A 79 10.70 -33.41 -7.04
C TYR A 79 9.91 -32.24 -7.61
N LYS A 80 8.58 -32.42 -7.68
CA LYS A 80 7.62 -31.39 -8.08
C LYS A 80 6.51 -31.31 -7.04
N PHE A 81 6.15 -30.09 -6.69
CA PHE A 81 5.03 -29.83 -5.81
C PHE A 81 4.32 -28.54 -6.15
N GLN A 82 3.16 -28.35 -5.57
CA GLN A 82 2.33 -27.16 -5.72
C GLN A 82 1.88 -26.71 -4.33
N ILE A 83 1.76 -25.40 -4.15
CA ILE A 83 1.12 -24.81 -2.99
C ILE A 83 -0.20 -24.24 -3.50
N ASN A 84 -1.30 -24.81 -3.00
CA ASN A 84 -2.65 -24.42 -3.38
C ASN A 84 -3.23 -23.52 -2.29
N LYS A 85 -3.60 -22.29 -2.68
CA LYS A 85 -4.37 -21.36 -1.86
C LYS A 85 -5.86 -21.62 -2.06
N ASN A 86 -6.37 -22.66 -1.42
CA ASN A 86 -7.77 -23.06 -1.55
C ASN A 86 -8.65 -22.16 -0.69
N ASN A 87 -9.71 -21.57 -1.24
CA ASN A 87 -10.76 -20.86 -0.47
C ASN A 87 -10.26 -19.78 0.52
N THR A 88 -9.00 -19.37 0.43
CA THR A 88 -8.35 -18.45 1.37
C THR A 88 -8.47 -17.05 0.82
N THR A 89 -9.35 -16.25 1.44
CA THR A 89 -9.64 -14.89 0.99
C THR A 89 -8.66 -13.87 1.55
N LEU A 90 -7.94 -14.23 2.62
CA LEU A 90 -6.97 -13.34 3.24
C LEU A 90 -5.60 -13.40 2.56
N PRO A 91 -4.82 -12.31 2.63
CA PRO A 91 -3.43 -12.27 2.22
C PRO A 91 -2.58 -13.24 3.04
N VAL A 92 -1.61 -13.85 2.37
CA VAL A 92 -0.70 -14.82 2.97
C VAL A 92 0.72 -14.56 2.47
N GLU A 93 1.71 -14.90 3.28
CA GLU A 93 3.10 -14.99 2.89
C GLU A 93 3.57 -16.44 2.98
N TYR A 94 4.33 -16.86 1.97
CA TYR A 94 4.92 -18.19 1.90
C TYR A 94 6.42 -18.10 2.16
N ARG A 95 6.92 -19.10 2.89
CA ARG A 95 8.35 -19.43 3.01
C ARG A 95 8.52 -20.88 2.62
N VAL A 96 9.42 -21.17 1.69
CA VAL A 96 9.65 -22.52 1.18
C VAL A 96 11.10 -22.92 1.46
N HIS A 97 11.35 -23.48 2.63
CA HIS A 97 12.70 -23.75 3.08
C HIS A 97 13.16 -25.17 2.68
N LEU A 98 14.41 -25.28 2.21
CA LEU A 98 15.05 -26.55 1.88
C LEU A 98 16.30 -26.75 2.75
N GLU A 99 16.18 -27.57 3.79
CA GLU A 99 17.29 -27.95 4.66
C GLU A 99 18.02 -29.17 4.09
N ARG A 100 19.34 -29.19 4.25
CA ARG A 100 20.22 -30.26 3.76
C ARG A 100 21.05 -30.77 4.93
N SER A 101 21.23 -32.08 5.03
CA SER A 101 22.03 -32.68 6.09
C SER A 101 22.67 -33.99 5.66
N GLY A 102 23.72 -34.44 6.36
CA GLY A 102 24.45 -35.67 6.05
C GLY A 102 25.69 -35.46 5.20
N ALA A 103 26.47 -36.52 5.03
CA ALA A 103 27.80 -36.49 4.42
C ALA A 103 27.77 -36.01 2.96
N LEU A 104 26.71 -36.33 2.21
CA LEU A 104 26.55 -35.91 0.82
C LEU A 104 26.44 -34.39 0.66
N PHE A 105 26.04 -33.66 1.69
CA PHE A 105 25.88 -32.19 1.67
C PHE A 105 26.87 -31.48 2.60
N ALA A 106 27.98 -32.14 2.94
CA ALA A 106 29.05 -31.54 3.72
C ALA A 106 29.81 -30.47 2.91
N GLU A 107 30.73 -29.78 3.59
CA GLU A 107 31.59 -28.76 2.97
C GLU A 107 32.34 -29.34 1.76
N ASN A 108 32.41 -28.57 0.67
CA ASN A 108 32.96 -28.96 -0.65
C ASN A 108 32.19 -30.04 -1.41
N SER A 109 30.96 -30.38 -1.00
CA SER A 109 30.11 -31.25 -1.82
C SER A 109 29.88 -30.63 -3.21
N PRO A 110 30.12 -31.39 -4.29
CA PRO A 110 29.79 -30.96 -5.64
C PRO A 110 28.27 -30.97 -5.90
N VAL A 111 27.48 -31.64 -5.06
CA VAL A 111 26.03 -31.74 -5.23
C VAL A 111 25.35 -30.41 -4.94
N LYS A 112 24.67 -29.87 -5.95
CA LYS A 112 23.89 -28.64 -5.87
C LYS A 112 22.41 -28.96 -5.88
N LEU A 113 21.69 -28.33 -4.95
CA LEU A 113 20.24 -28.31 -4.96
C LEU A 113 19.78 -26.91 -5.34
N SER A 114 18.89 -26.82 -6.32
CA SER A 114 18.15 -25.61 -6.60
C SER A 114 16.66 -25.86 -6.47
N LEU A 115 15.93 -24.82 -6.08
CA LEU A 115 14.48 -24.81 -6.03
C LEU A 115 14.02 -23.74 -7.01
N GLN A 116 13.09 -24.11 -7.87
CA GLN A 116 12.56 -23.23 -8.90
C GLN A 116 11.06 -23.05 -8.74
N ARG A 117 10.60 -21.81 -8.92
CA ARG A 117 9.18 -21.45 -9.02
C ARG A 117 8.81 -21.25 -10.48
N TYR A 118 7.59 -21.63 -10.84
CA TYR A 118 7.04 -21.36 -12.17
C TYR A 118 6.34 -20.00 -12.17
N ILE A 119 6.91 -19.02 -12.87
CA ILE A 119 6.44 -17.63 -12.97
C ILE A 119 6.42 -17.26 -14.46
N ASP A 120 5.33 -16.64 -14.93
CA ASP A 120 5.20 -16.14 -16.31
C ASP A 120 5.65 -17.12 -17.39
N ASN A 121 5.17 -18.36 -17.28
CA ASN A 121 5.51 -19.48 -18.15
C ASN A 121 6.99 -19.92 -18.17
N ASN A 122 7.77 -19.53 -17.18
CA ASN A 122 9.18 -19.88 -17.05
C ASN A 122 9.51 -20.44 -15.66
N TRP A 123 10.48 -21.35 -15.59
CA TRP A 123 11.05 -21.79 -14.32
C TRP A 123 12.19 -20.85 -13.93
N VAL A 124 12.08 -20.22 -12.77
CA VAL A 124 13.03 -19.24 -12.25
C VAL A 124 13.64 -19.77 -10.96
N ASP A 125 14.96 -19.65 -10.79
CA ASP A 125 15.64 -19.96 -9.53
C ASP A 125 15.25 -18.93 -8.47
N VAL A 126 15.02 -19.39 -7.24
CA VAL A 126 14.51 -18.53 -6.18
C VAL A 126 15.24 -18.82 -4.88
N ASP A 127 15.56 -17.76 -4.16
CA ASP A 127 16.09 -17.83 -2.80
C ASP A 127 14.91 -17.81 -1.83
N TYR A 128 14.84 -18.79 -0.95
CA TYR A 128 13.69 -19.00 -0.07
C TYR A 128 14.05 -18.99 1.40
N LEU A 129 15.21 -18.41 1.73
CA LEU A 129 15.41 -17.84 3.05
C LEU A 129 14.51 -16.62 3.29
N THR A 130 13.93 -16.05 2.22
CA THR A 130 13.01 -14.92 2.25
C THR A 130 11.54 -15.37 2.15
N THR A 131 10.64 -14.59 2.76
CA THR A 131 9.19 -14.74 2.56
C THR A 131 8.75 -13.98 1.30
N PHE A 132 7.65 -14.39 0.70
CA PHE A 132 7.02 -13.67 -0.41
C PHE A 132 5.49 -13.84 -0.37
N ARG A 133 4.77 -12.88 -0.94
CA ARG A 133 3.31 -13.01 -1.15
C ARG A 133 3.06 -13.74 -2.46
N PRO A 134 2.21 -14.78 -2.50
CA PRO A 134 1.90 -15.48 -3.73
C PRO A 134 1.12 -14.57 -4.68
N GLU A 135 1.41 -14.70 -5.97
CA GLU A 135 0.76 -13.92 -7.03
C GLU A 135 -0.41 -14.69 -7.65
N ASN A 136 -0.43 -16.01 -7.49
CA ASN A 136 -1.43 -16.91 -8.03
C ASN A 136 -2.04 -17.79 -6.94
N ASP A 137 -3.25 -18.29 -7.19
CA ASP A 137 -3.91 -19.26 -6.29
C ASP A 137 -3.18 -20.60 -6.25
N ILE A 138 -2.44 -20.94 -7.31
CA ILE A 138 -1.62 -22.14 -7.40
C ILE A 138 -0.20 -21.74 -7.74
N GLU A 139 0.71 -22.00 -6.82
CA GLU A 139 2.14 -21.76 -6.99
C GLU A 139 2.84 -23.10 -7.24
N LYS A 140 3.56 -23.22 -8.36
CA LYS A 140 4.21 -24.48 -8.78
C LYS A 140 5.71 -24.42 -8.54
N TYR A 141 6.25 -25.52 -8.01
CA TYR A 141 7.64 -25.64 -7.62
C TYR A 141 8.27 -26.92 -8.13
N ARG A 142 9.59 -26.88 -8.35
CA ARG A 142 10.41 -28.07 -8.56
C ARG A 142 11.76 -27.96 -7.87
N VAL A 143 12.21 -29.05 -7.30
CA VAL A 143 13.57 -29.21 -6.76
C VAL A 143 14.42 -29.87 -7.83
N LEU A 144 15.53 -29.24 -8.17
CA LEU A 144 16.54 -29.79 -9.06
C LEU A 144 17.77 -30.21 -8.27
N VAL A 145 18.42 -31.27 -8.74
CA VAL A 145 19.70 -31.76 -8.24
C VAL A 145 20.67 -31.76 -9.40
N ASP A 146 21.86 -31.22 -9.15
CA ASP A 146 22.95 -31.21 -10.11
C ASP A 146 24.23 -31.71 -9.43
N TRP A 147 24.99 -32.55 -10.12
CA TRP A 147 26.32 -32.97 -9.68
C TRP A 147 27.30 -32.71 -10.82
N PRO A 148 27.79 -31.48 -10.99
CA PRO A 148 28.85 -31.18 -11.95
C PRO A 148 30.15 -31.89 -11.57
N HIS A 149 30.96 -32.25 -12.56
CA HIS A 149 32.30 -32.77 -12.30
C HIS A 149 33.14 -31.82 -11.43
N SER A 150 33.87 -32.40 -10.48
CA SER A 150 34.73 -31.67 -9.56
C SER A 150 35.94 -32.51 -9.15
N ASP A 151 36.98 -31.83 -8.65
CA ASP A 151 38.15 -32.51 -8.08
C ASP A 151 37.82 -33.29 -6.79
N HIS A 152 36.63 -33.08 -6.21
CA HIS A 152 36.15 -33.72 -4.98
C HIS A 152 35.19 -34.88 -5.23
N ASP A 153 34.91 -35.25 -6.48
CA ASP A 153 33.90 -36.26 -6.82
C ASP A 153 34.08 -37.59 -6.08
N ILE A 154 35.34 -38.04 -5.92
CA ILE A 154 35.67 -39.30 -5.24
C ILE A 154 35.41 -39.25 -3.73
N ASP A 155 35.50 -38.06 -3.12
CA ASP A 155 35.37 -37.87 -1.67
C ASP A 155 33.93 -38.13 -1.19
N PHE A 156 32.96 -38.01 -2.10
CA PHE A 156 31.53 -38.18 -1.83
C PHE A 156 30.97 -39.52 -2.34
N GLN A 157 31.83 -40.45 -2.77
CA GLN A 157 31.40 -41.77 -3.22
C GLN A 157 30.68 -42.54 -2.08
N GLY A 158 29.45 -42.96 -2.34
CA GLY A 158 28.62 -43.68 -1.35
C GLY A 158 28.16 -42.83 -0.17
N ALA A 159 28.44 -41.52 -0.19
CA ALA A 159 27.94 -40.59 0.83
C ALA A 159 26.42 -40.45 0.71
N THR A 160 25.75 -40.41 1.85
CA THR A 160 24.30 -40.21 1.92
C THR A 160 23.97 -38.86 2.52
N GLY A 161 22.80 -38.34 2.16
CA GLY A 161 22.30 -37.07 2.68
C GLY A 161 20.79 -37.08 2.75
N ASN A 162 20.25 -36.23 3.59
CA ASN A 162 18.82 -36.00 3.76
C ASN A 162 18.49 -34.58 3.37
N ILE A 163 17.30 -34.40 2.80
CA ILE A 163 16.74 -33.10 2.48
C ILE A 163 15.38 -33.01 3.16
N LYS A 164 15.12 -31.85 3.76
CA LYS A 164 13.83 -31.53 4.36
C LYS A 164 13.26 -30.29 3.65
N LEU A 165 12.09 -30.46 3.05
CA LEU A 165 11.30 -29.38 2.48
C LEU A 165 10.28 -28.93 3.53
N GLU A 166 10.33 -27.65 3.92
CA GLU A 166 9.36 -27.02 4.80
C GLU A 166 8.63 -25.92 4.04
N VAL A 167 7.30 -26.03 3.96
CA VAL A 167 6.45 -24.97 3.41
C VAL A 167 5.68 -24.35 4.57
N VAL A 168 5.93 -23.06 4.83
CA VAL A 168 5.22 -22.30 5.86
C VAL A 168 4.37 -21.24 5.18
N ALA A 169 3.06 -21.29 5.42
CA ALA A 169 2.14 -20.23 5.04
C ALA A 169 1.74 -19.45 6.29
N THR A 170 1.97 -18.14 6.28
CA THR A 170 1.61 -17.22 7.36
C THR A 170 0.56 -16.25 6.86
N GLN A 171 -0.55 -16.11 7.57
CA GLN A 171 -1.52 -15.06 7.27
C GLN A 171 -0.89 -13.70 7.61
N VAL A 172 -1.03 -12.73 6.70
CA VAL A 172 -0.52 -11.37 6.87
C VAL A 172 -1.62 -10.34 6.62
N ASP A 173 -1.40 -9.12 7.10
CA ASP A 173 -2.32 -8.03 6.84
C ASP A 173 -2.39 -7.72 5.33
N PRO A 174 -3.58 -7.32 4.83
CA PRO A 174 -3.69 -6.77 3.48
C PRO A 174 -2.72 -5.61 3.32
N ILE A 175 -2.08 -5.55 2.15
CA ILE A 175 -1.45 -4.30 1.75
C ILE A 175 -2.59 -3.29 1.72
N GLU A 176 -2.49 -2.24 2.53
CA GLU A 176 -3.41 -1.13 2.50
C GLU A 176 -3.23 -0.42 1.15
N GLU A 177 -4.00 -0.84 0.15
CA GLU A 177 -4.25 -0.02 -1.03
C GLU A 177 -4.74 1.34 -0.53
N PRO A 178 -4.12 2.46 -0.94
CA PRO A 178 -4.55 3.77 -0.48
C PRO A 178 -6.04 3.93 -0.79
N ALA A 179 -6.83 4.26 0.24
CA ALA A 179 -8.28 4.42 0.11
C ALA A 179 -8.58 5.24 -1.15
N GLY A 180 -9.34 4.68 -2.10
CA GLY A 180 -9.63 5.37 -3.36
C GLY A 180 -10.21 6.78 -3.13
N PRO A 181 -10.09 7.70 -4.12
CA PRO A 181 -10.48 9.09 -3.97
C PRO A 181 -11.93 9.25 -3.45
N PRO A 182 -12.23 10.33 -2.69
CA PRO A 182 -11.42 11.55 -2.56
C PRO A 182 -10.35 11.48 -1.47
N TYR A 183 -9.12 11.87 -1.80
CA TYR A 183 -8.07 12.10 -0.80
C TYR A 183 -8.19 13.51 -0.25
N TYR A 184 -7.79 13.70 1.01
CA TYR A 184 -7.79 15.01 1.66
C TYR A 184 -6.39 15.40 2.10
N THR A 185 -6.08 16.67 1.90
CA THR A 185 -4.80 17.26 2.33
C THR A 185 -4.81 17.64 3.81
N GLY A 186 -3.66 17.53 4.46
CA GLY A 186 -3.34 18.24 5.69
C GLY A 186 -3.19 19.74 5.41
N ALA A 187 -2.09 20.36 5.80
CA ALA A 187 -1.81 21.75 5.42
C ALA A 187 -1.29 21.87 3.97
N ILE A 188 -1.79 22.88 3.26
CA ILE A 188 -1.25 23.39 2.00
C ILE A 188 -0.69 24.78 2.29
N THR A 189 0.56 25.03 1.90
CA THR A 189 1.20 26.34 2.05
C THR A 189 1.76 26.80 0.72
N PHE A 190 1.44 28.02 0.30
CA PHE A 190 1.88 28.57 -0.97
C PHE A 190 2.44 29.98 -0.82
N LYS A 191 3.63 30.20 -1.40
CA LYS A 191 4.26 31.51 -1.52
C LYS A 191 4.71 31.71 -2.97
N ALA A 192 3.91 32.49 -3.71
CA ALA A 192 4.08 32.66 -5.15
C ALA A 192 5.32 33.48 -5.54
N THR A 193 5.68 34.50 -4.74
CA THR A 193 6.81 35.41 -5.00
C THR A 193 7.65 35.67 -3.74
N PRO A 194 8.92 36.09 -3.89
CA PRO A 194 9.83 36.24 -2.75
C PRO A 194 9.35 37.23 -1.69
N ASN A 195 8.74 38.34 -2.14
CA ASN A 195 8.23 39.43 -1.31
C ASN A 195 6.71 39.33 -1.06
N GLY A 196 6.05 38.28 -1.58
CA GLY A 196 4.62 38.08 -1.42
C GLY A 196 4.25 37.42 -0.09
N SER A 197 2.96 37.50 0.26
CA SER A 197 2.40 36.80 1.41
C SER A 197 2.49 35.28 1.25
N THR A 198 2.68 34.58 2.37
CA THR A 198 2.52 33.12 2.44
C THR A 198 1.07 32.83 2.78
N ARG A 199 0.43 31.97 1.99
CA ARG A 199 -0.98 31.61 2.17
C ARG A 199 -1.10 30.15 2.55
N THR A 200 -1.97 29.87 3.51
CA THR A 200 -2.18 28.52 4.04
C THR A 200 -3.65 28.13 3.97
N THR A 201 -3.90 26.87 3.68
CA THR A 201 -5.22 26.24 3.82
C THR A 201 -5.05 24.79 4.24
N SER A 202 -6.14 24.08 4.51
CA SER A 202 -6.09 22.68 4.88
C SER A 202 -7.38 21.94 4.55
N ASN A 203 -7.34 20.61 4.64
CA ASN A 203 -8.51 19.76 4.46
C ASN A 203 -9.18 19.97 3.10
N LYS A 204 -8.36 20.07 2.04
CA LYS A 204 -8.82 20.21 0.66
C LYS A 204 -8.73 18.89 -0.07
N GLU A 205 -9.70 18.63 -0.94
CA GLU A 205 -9.70 17.45 -1.79
C GLU A 205 -8.53 17.52 -2.76
N VAL A 206 -7.76 16.44 -2.84
CA VAL A 206 -6.67 16.26 -3.78
C VAL A 206 -6.90 15.00 -4.59
N ASN A 207 -6.82 15.13 -5.91
CA ASN A 207 -6.91 14.03 -6.85
C ASN A 207 -5.60 13.99 -7.64
N PHE A 208 -4.97 12.83 -7.76
CA PHE A 208 -3.75 12.66 -8.52
C PHE A 208 -3.78 11.39 -9.35
N TYR A 209 -3.28 11.47 -10.57
CA TYR A 209 -3.35 10.41 -11.57
C TYR A 209 -2.27 10.61 -12.64
N LYS A 210 -2.08 9.63 -13.52
CA LYS A 210 -1.29 9.81 -14.75
C LYS A 210 -2.24 10.04 -15.92
N ASP A 211 -1.92 11.00 -16.78
CA ASP A 211 -2.67 11.20 -18.03
C ASP A 211 -2.39 10.07 -19.05
N ASP A 212 -3.01 10.18 -20.23
CA ASP A 212 -2.86 9.22 -21.33
C ASP A 212 -1.43 9.13 -21.88
N GLN A 213 -0.61 10.15 -21.63
CA GLN A 213 0.80 10.20 -21.99
C GLN A 213 1.71 9.70 -20.84
N GLY A 214 1.12 9.34 -19.70
CA GLY A 214 1.83 8.84 -18.52
C GLY A 214 2.39 9.93 -17.60
N PHE A 215 2.08 11.21 -17.86
CA PHE A 215 2.54 12.33 -17.03
C PHE A 215 1.70 12.45 -15.76
N LYS A 216 2.38 12.73 -14.64
CA LYS A 216 1.74 12.97 -13.35
C LYS A 216 0.89 14.26 -13.37
N ILE A 217 -0.39 14.13 -13.00
CA ILE A 217 -1.33 15.23 -12.80
C ILE A 217 -1.78 15.22 -11.34
N ILE A 218 -1.79 16.39 -10.69
CA ILE A 218 -2.32 16.60 -9.35
C ILE A 218 -3.31 17.75 -9.42
N GLN A 219 -4.50 17.58 -8.89
CA GLN A 219 -5.57 18.57 -8.86
C GLN A 219 -6.01 18.76 -7.42
N VAL A 220 -6.06 20.02 -6.97
CA VAL A 220 -6.54 20.36 -5.63
C VAL A 220 -7.76 21.27 -5.75
N THR A 221 -8.87 20.78 -5.21
CA THR A 221 -10.14 21.50 -5.16
C THR A 221 -10.27 22.21 -3.82
N ILE A 222 -10.19 23.54 -3.85
CA ILE A 222 -10.31 24.39 -2.65
C ILE A 222 -11.76 24.56 -2.23
N GLY A 223 -12.68 24.60 -3.22
CA GLY A 223 -14.11 24.82 -3.02
C GLY A 223 -14.50 26.31 -2.87
N ALA A 224 -15.78 26.57 -2.68
CA ALA A 224 -16.28 27.92 -2.44
C ALA A 224 -16.01 28.37 -1.00
N GLY A 225 -15.52 29.59 -0.82
CA GLY A 225 -15.27 30.20 0.50
C GLY A 225 -14.69 31.60 0.38
N SER A 226 -14.55 32.28 1.52
CA SER A 226 -14.03 33.65 1.64
C SER A 226 -12.69 33.70 2.38
N GLY A 227 -11.95 32.59 2.42
CA GLY A 227 -10.61 32.55 3.00
C GLY A 227 -9.58 33.15 2.04
N GLU A 228 -8.42 33.57 2.57
CA GLU A 228 -7.39 34.20 1.74
C GLU A 228 -6.91 33.27 0.62
N PHE A 229 -6.83 31.95 0.88
CA PHE A 229 -6.41 30.98 -0.12
C PHE A 229 -7.48 30.84 -1.24
N GLU A 230 -8.75 30.75 -0.87
CA GLU A 230 -9.91 30.71 -1.78
C GLU A 230 -9.98 31.96 -2.67
N GLU A 231 -9.72 33.14 -2.09
CA GLU A 231 -9.82 34.43 -2.79
C GLU A 231 -8.61 34.75 -3.66
N LYS A 232 -7.40 34.33 -3.24
CA LYS A 232 -6.15 34.73 -3.89
C LYS A 232 -5.47 33.65 -4.71
N VAL A 233 -5.74 32.37 -4.43
CA VAL A 233 -5.13 31.24 -5.13
C VAL A 233 -6.19 30.45 -5.90
N GLY A 234 -7.29 30.09 -5.24
CA GLY A 234 -8.35 29.28 -5.83
C GLY A 234 -7.91 27.85 -6.12
N ASN A 235 -8.68 27.13 -6.95
CA ASN A 235 -8.33 25.78 -7.36
C ASN A 235 -6.99 25.78 -8.10
N PHE A 236 -6.24 24.69 -7.99
CA PHE A 236 -4.97 24.58 -8.69
C PHE A 236 -4.67 23.16 -9.16
N LYS A 237 -3.84 23.07 -10.19
CA LYS A 237 -3.32 21.82 -10.75
C LYS A 237 -1.81 21.89 -10.90
N ILE A 238 -1.14 20.75 -10.71
CA ILE A 238 0.27 20.54 -11.02
C ILE A 238 0.34 19.53 -12.16
N VAL A 239 1.09 19.86 -13.20
CA VAL A 239 1.21 19.05 -14.41
C VAL A 239 2.69 18.74 -14.63
N GLU A 240 3.02 17.46 -14.65
CA GLU A 240 4.32 16.98 -15.10
C GLU A 240 4.43 17.10 -16.61
N SER A 241 5.66 17.31 -17.08
CA SER A 241 5.96 17.35 -18.51
C SER A 241 7.46 17.16 -18.72
N VAL A 242 7.84 16.94 -19.96
CA VAL A 242 9.25 16.85 -20.34
C VAL A 242 9.55 17.88 -21.42
N GLU A 243 10.56 18.73 -21.18
CA GLU A 243 11.13 19.64 -22.19
C GLU A 243 12.61 19.29 -22.36
N GLY A 244 12.98 18.72 -23.51
CA GLY A 244 14.34 18.19 -23.72
C GLY A 244 14.62 17.01 -22.79
N SER A 245 15.65 17.11 -21.96
CA SER A 245 16.02 16.11 -20.96
C SER A 245 15.54 16.44 -19.55
N THR A 246 14.76 17.50 -19.37
CA THR A 246 14.33 17.98 -18.05
C THR A 246 12.86 17.72 -17.84
N THR A 247 12.54 17.00 -16.76
CA THR A 247 11.18 16.88 -16.24
C THR A 247 10.82 18.16 -15.50
N TRP A 248 9.66 18.73 -15.79
CA TRP A 248 9.13 19.93 -15.15
C TRP A 248 7.78 19.64 -14.51
N TYR A 249 7.60 20.14 -13.29
CA TYR A 249 6.32 20.20 -12.59
C TYR A 249 5.81 21.64 -12.65
N ARG A 250 4.78 21.89 -13.48
CA ARG A 250 4.18 23.22 -13.66
C ARG A 250 2.96 23.38 -12.77
N LEU A 251 2.91 24.46 -12.00
CA LEU A 251 1.77 24.84 -11.17
C LEU A 251 0.90 25.83 -11.92
N TYR A 252 -0.40 25.55 -11.95
CA TYR A 252 -1.43 26.43 -12.46
C TYR A 252 -2.49 26.64 -11.38
N THR A 253 -2.70 27.89 -11.02
CA THR A 253 -3.69 28.34 -10.04
C THR A 253 -4.74 29.18 -10.76
N GLU A 254 -5.96 29.13 -10.25
CA GLU A 254 -7.10 29.86 -10.81
C GLU A 254 -6.96 31.38 -10.67
N LYS A 255 -6.41 31.85 -9.53
CA LYS A 255 -6.47 33.28 -9.16
C LYS A 255 -5.12 33.92 -8.86
N GLU A 256 -4.05 33.16 -8.61
CA GLU A 256 -2.73 33.75 -8.37
C GLU A 256 -2.05 34.09 -9.70
N TYR A 257 -1.84 35.38 -9.96
CA TYR A 257 -1.27 35.89 -11.20
C TYR A 257 0.04 35.20 -11.57
N TYR A 258 0.98 35.09 -10.62
CA TYR A 258 2.32 34.55 -10.86
C TYR A 258 2.37 33.05 -11.12
N ALA A 259 1.26 32.35 -10.90
CA ALA A 259 1.07 30.94 -11.20
C ALA A 259 -0.22 30.73 -12.03
N SER A 260 -0.61 31.70 -12.84
CA SER A 260 -1.75 31.58 -13.77
C SER A 260 -1.35 30.77 -15.01
N GLU A 261 -2.30 30.37 -15.86
CA GLU A 261 -1.98 29.68 -17.13
C GLU A 261 -1.08 30.49 -18.07
N SER A 262 -1.07 31.83 -17.93
CA SER A 262 -0.21 32.72 -18.71
C SER A 262 1.20 32.93 -18.13
N GLN A 263 1.41 32.56 -16.86
CA GLN A 263 2.68 32.77 -16.16
C GLN A 263 3.32 31.42 -15.84
N VAL A 264 4.62 31.28 -16.12
CA VAL A 264 5.31 30.01 -15.88
C VAL A 264 5.77 29.94 -14.42
N TRP A 265 5.01 29.23 -13.60
CA TRP A 265 5.46 28.75 -12.30
C TRP A 265 5.79 27.26 -12.40
N ARG A 266 7.08 26.92 -12.35
CA ARG A 266 7.55 25.54 -12.51
C ARG A 266 8.81 25.25 -11.70
N VAL A 267 9.00 23.96 -11.40
CA VAL A 267 10.21 23.41 -10.77
C VAL A 267 10.62 22.14 -11.52
N ASP A 268 11.89 21.77 -11.45
CA ASP A 268 12.46 20.58 -12.11
C ASP A 268 12.49 19.34 -11.20
N SER A 269 12.07 19.49 -9.94
CA SER A 269 12.10 18.44 -8.93
C SER A 269 11.01 18.65 -7.88
N VAL A 270 10.56 17.54 -7.31
CA VAL A 270 9.66 17.51 -6.14
C VAL A 270 10.47 17.04 -4.95
N ASP A 271 10.51 17.84 -3.89
CA ASP A 271 11.18 17.51 -2.64
C ASP A 271 10.24 16.68 -1.74
N THR A 272 10.66 15.45 -1.46
CA THR A 272 10.00 14.47 -0.59
C THR A 272 10.85 14.15 0.65
N SER A 273 11.71 15.06 1.10
CA SER A 273 12.56 14.86 2.28
C SER A 273 11.79 14.84 3.62
N THR A 274 10.56 15.33 3.64
CA THR A 274 9.68 15.31 4.83
C THR A 274 8.59 14.26 4.64
N ASP A 275 8.50 13.30 5.55
CA ASP A 275 7.50 12.24 5.47
C ASP A 275 6.07 12.80 5.38
N GLY A 276 5.27 12.25 4.47
CA GLY A 276 3.89 12.65 4.23
C GLY A 276 3.70 14.05 3.60
N THR A 277 4.77 14.65 3.08
CA THR A 277 4.72 16.00 2.50
C THR A 277 5.49 16.07 1.19
N ILE A 278 4.88 16.68 0.17
CA ILE A 278 5.60 17.08 -1.04
C ILE A 278 5.85 18.60 -1.04
N THR A 279 7.03 19.01 -1.51
CA THR A 279 7.36 20.43 -1.67
C THR A 279 7.91 20.72 -3.06
N LEU A 280 7.31 21.68 -3.75
CA LEU A 280 7.84 22.26 -4.98
C LEU A 280 8.59 23.54 -4.59
N LYS A 281 9.92 23.46 -4.52
CA LYS A 281 10.78 24.60 -4.15
C LYS A 281 11.26 25.32 -5.40
N ARG A 282 10.97 26.63 -5.48
CA ARG A 282 11.52 27.53 -6.50
C ARG A 282 12.50 28.50 -5.82
N ALA A 283 13.35 29.14 -6.63
CA ALA A 283 14.35 30.10 -6.15
C ALA A 283 13.75 31.21 -5.25
N ASN A 284 14.62 31.85 -4.45
CA ASN A 284 14.29 33.00 -3.63
C ASN A 284 13.13 32.78 -2.65
N ASN A 285 13.10 31.60 -2.01
CA ASN A 285 12.12 31.24 -0.99
C ASN A 285 10.66 31.30 -1.49
N THR A 286 10.43 30.86 -2.73
CA THR A 286 9.09 30.65 -3.30
C THR A 286 8.79 29.17 -3.35
N PHE A 287 7.60 28.76 -2.94
CA PHE A 287 7.32 27.34 -2.77
C PHE A 287 5.83 27.02 -2.73
N LEU A 288 5.51 25.77 -3.00
CA LEU A 288 4.24 25.13 -2.68
C LEU A 288 4.54 23.87 -1.86
N THR A 289 3.90 23.73 -0.71
CA THR A 289 3.95 22.54 0.14
C THR A 289 2.55 21.96 0.25
N ILE A 290 2.41 20.64 0.08
CA ILE A 290 1.16 19.91 0.25
C ILE A 290 1.44 18.74 1.19
N GLN A 291 0.78 18.74 2.34
CA GLN A 291 0.75 17.59 3.24
C GLN A 291 -0.33 16.62 2.77
N SER A 292 0.07 15.43 2.36
CA SER A 292 -0.80 14.28 2.07
C SER A 292 0.09 13.05 2.01
N LYS A 293 -0.23 12.04 2.82
CA LYS A 293 0.56 10.81 2.89
C LYS A 293 0.44 10.02 1.60
N GLU A 294 -0.76 9.99 1.03
CA GLU A 294 -1.09 9.29 -0.21
C GLU A 294 -0.37 9.92 -1.41
N LEU A 295 -0.38 11.26 -1.49
CA LEU A 295 0.37 11.96 -2.53
C LEU A 295 1.89 11.79 -2.36
N TYR A 296 2.40 11.83 -1.13
CA TYR A 296 3.81 11.58 -0.82
C TYR A 296 4.24 10.16 -1.24
N ASN A 297 3.45 9.14 -0.87
CA ASN A 297 3.68 7.76 -1.24
C ASN A 297 3.72 7.62 -2.77
N TRP A 298 2.80 8.26 -3.50
CA TRP A 298 2.79 8.26 -4.97
C TRP A 298 4.04 8.85 -5.65
N PHE A 299 4.84 9.64 -4.93
CA PHE A 299 6.15 10.12 -5.41
C PHE A 299 7.34 9.27 -4.96
N THR A 300 7.20 8.51 -3.88
CA THR A 300 8.32 7.82 -3.20
C THR A 300 8.27 6.31 -3.32
N GLU A 301 7.09 5.72 -3.49
CA GLU A 301 6.94 4.32 -3.87
C GLU A 301 7.59 4.14 -5.23
N LYS A 302 8.69 3.39 -5.23
CA LYS A 302 9.20 2.82 -6.46
C LYS A 302 8.07 1.95 -6.98
N SER A 303 7.66 2.19 -8.21
CA SER A 303 6.90 1.20 -8.95
C SER A 303 7.79 -0.03 -8.99
N ASP A 304 7.62 -0.93 -8.03
CA ASP A 304 8.16 -2.29 -8.07
C ASP A 304 7.42 -2.96 -9.22
N LYS A 305 8.02 -2.77 -10.41
CA LYS A 305 7.76 -3.56 -11.60
C LYS A 305 8.68 -4.77 -11.57
#